data_AF-A0A147JUH1-F1
#
_entry.id   AF-A0A147JUH1-F1
#
_cell.length_a   1.000
_cell.length_b   1.000
_cell.length_c   1.000
_cell.angle_alpha   90.00
_cell.angle_beta   90.00
_cell.angle_gamma   90.00
#
_symmetry.space_group_name_H-M   'P 1'
#
loop_
_entity.id
_entity.type
_entity.pdbx_description
1 polymer ?
#
loop_
_entity_poly.entity_id
_entity_poly.type
_entity_poly.pdbx_seq_one_letter_code
_entity_poly.pdbx_strand_id
1 'polypeptide(L)' 'MPEEFQVGRHVLVPKHEILPKEKAEELLKKYNITPYQLPLIKSSDPAVKEIGGKPGDVIKITRNSPTAGKAVVYRYVIEG' A
#
# COMPACT_ATOMS: atom_id res chain seq x y z
N MET A 1 -27.13 3.47 -16.65
CA MET A 1 -26.45 3.80 -15.38
C MET A 1 -24.97 3.59 -15.65
N PRO A 2 -24.11 4.61 -15.62
CA PRO A 2 -22.69 4.38 -15.85
C PRO A 2 -22.19 3.52 -14.69
N GLU A 3 -21.60 2.37 -14.99
CA GLU A 3 -20.98 1.50 -13.99
C GLU A 3 -19.94 2.34 -13.22
N GLU A 4 -20.05 2.39 -11.89
CA GLU A 4 -19.08 3.09 -11.06
C GLU A 4 -17.68 2.53 -11.34
N PHE A 5 -16.75 3.41 -11.75
CA PHE A 5 -15.39 3.03 -12.10
C PHE A 5 -14.63 2.60 -10.82
N GLN A 6 -14.55 1.30 -10.59
CA GLN A 6 -13.84 0.74 -9.44
C GLN A 6 -12.35 0.59 -9.78
N VAL A 7 -11.54 1.50 -9.24
CA VAL A 7 -10.09 1.55 -9.45
C VAL A 7 -9.42 0.22 -9.08
N GLY A 8 -9.83 -0.40 -7.96
CA GLY A 8 -9.28 -1.68 -7.50
C GLY A 8 -9.49 -2.91 -8.42
N ARG A 9 -10.40 -2.85 -9.41
CA ARG A 9 -10.69 -3.98 -10.32
C ARG A 9 -9.90 -3.97 -11.62
N HIS A 10 -9.11 -2.93 -11.86
CA HIS A 10 -8.35 -2.82 -13.11
C HIS A 10 -7.13 -3.76 -13.09
N VAL A 11 -6.80 -4.35 -14.25
CA VAL A 11 -5.65 -5.27 -14.43
C VAL A 11 -4.32 -4.68 -13.95
N LEU A 12 -4.18 -3.36 -14.02
CA LEU A 12 -2.97 -2.63 -13.63
C LEU A 12 -2.93 -2.23 -12.15
N VAL A 13 -4.03 -2.39 -11.41
CA VAL A 13 -4.09 -2.02 -9.99
C VAL A 13 -3.78 -3.26 -9.14
N PRO A 14 -2.64 -3.28 -8.44
CA PRO A 14 -2.27 -4.41 -7.58
C PRO A 14 -3.15 -4.47 -6.33
N LYS A 15 -3.05 -5.57 -5.58
CA LYS A 15 -3.78 -5.72 -4.32
C LYS A 15 -3.12 -4.87 -3.23
N HIS A 16 -3.90 -3.99 -2.60
CA HIS A 16 -3.48 -3.15 -1.49
C HIS A 16 -4.12 -3.66 -0.20
N GLU A 17 -3.31 -3.85 0.85
CA GLU A 17 -3.74 -4.31 2.17
C GLU A 17 -3.12 -3.41 3.24
N ILE A 18 -3.90 -3.00 4.24
CA ILE A 18 -3.37 -2.27 5.40
C ILE A 18 -2.67 -3.26 6.33
N LEU A 19 -1.43 -2.96 6.72
CA LEU A 19 -0.74 -3.75 7.72
C LEU A 19 -1.18 -3.39 9.15
N PRO A 20 -1.35 -4.38 10.03
CA PRO A 20 -1.42 -4.13 11.46
C PRO A 20 -0.16 -3.42 11.96
N LYS A 21 -0.30 -2.54 12.94
CA LYS A 21 0.80 -1.77 13.53
C LYS A 21 1.94 -2.65 14.04
N GLU A 22 1.61 -3.77 14.68
CA GLU A 22 2.58 -4.76 15.19
C GLU A 22 3.49 -5.28 14.06
N LYS A 23 2.91 -5.69 12.93
CA LYS A 23 3.67 -6.18 11.77
C LYS A 23 4.46 -5.07 11.07
N ALA A 24 3.94 -3.85 11.08
CA ALA A 24 4.65 -2.70 10.55
C ALA A 24 5.90 -2.41 11.39
N GLU A 25 5.80 -2.43 12.71
CA GLU A 25 6.94 -2.26 13.61
C GLU A 25 7.98 -3.37 13.46
N GLU A 26 7.55 -4.62 13.35
CA GLU A 26 8.45 -5.76 13.07
C GLU A 26 9.20 -5.58 11.75
N LEU A 27 8.53 -5.12 10.70
CA LEU A 27 9.17 -4.84 9.41
C LEU A 27 10.21 -3.74 9.50
N LEU A 28 9.88 -2.63 10.17
CA LEU A 28 10.78 -1.51 10.36
C LEU A 28 12.02 -1.93 11.15
N LYS A 29 11.85 -2.74 12.20
CA LYS A 29 12.96 -3.33 12.96
C LYS A 29 13.79 -4.30 12.12
N LYS A 30 13.14 -5.19 11.36
CA LYS A 30 13.80 -6.20 10.52
C LYS A 30 14.71 -5.57 9.46
N TYR A 31 14.25 -4.49 8.84
CA TYR A 31 15.02 -3.77 7.83
C TYR A 31 15.85 -2.63 8.41
N ASN A 32 15.74 -2.37 9.71
CA ASN A 32 16.41 -1.28 10.42
C ASN A 32 16.20 0.09 9.74
N ILE A 33 14.95 0.38 9.38
CA ILE A 33 14.53 1.60 8.70
C ILE A 33 13.46 2.34 9.49
N THR A 34 13.34 3.63 9.24
CA THR A 34 12.26 4.48 9.73
C THR A 34 11.07 4.48 8.75
N PRO A 35 9.83 4.76 9.22
CA PRO A 35 8.65 4.78 8.34
C PRO A 35 8.80 5.70 7.12
N TYR A 36 9.48 6.84 7.29
CA TYR A 36 9.72 7.82 6.24
C TYR A 36 10.72 7.36 5.16
N GLN A 37 11.48 6.29 5.42
CA GLN A 37 12.38 5.68 4.43
C GLN A 37 11.66 4.67 3.54
N LEU A 38 10.42 4.29 3.87
CA LEU A 38 9.57 3.55 2.94
C LEU A 38 9.08 4.49 1.82
N PRO A 39 8.84 3.96 0.62
CA PRO A 39 8.17 4.73 -0.43
C PRO A 39 6.86 5.33 0.09
N LEU A 40 6.67 6.63 -0.09
CA LEU A 40 5.54 7.37 0.46
C LEU A 40 4.33 7.28 -0.49
N ILE A 41 3.13 7.28 0.07
CA ILE A 41 1.87 7.39 -0.66
C ILE A 41 0.96 8.39 0.06
N LYS A 42 0.23 9.21 -0.69
CA LYS A 42 -0.64 10.23 -0.10
C LYS A 42 -1.96 9.62 0.34
N SER A 43 -2.54 10.14 1.43
CA SER A 43 -3.93 9.87 1.83
C SER A 43 -4.95 10.28 0.76
N SER A 44 -4.59 11.21 -0.13
CA SER A 44 -5.43 11.63 -1.26
C SER A 44 -5.52 10.59 -2.38
N ASP A 45 -4.63 9.59 -2.42
CA ASP A 45 -4.58 8.56 -3.47
C ASP A 45 -5.85 7.68 -3.46
N PRO A 46 -6.48 7.42 -4.62
CA PRO A 46 -7.69 6.61 -4.71
C PRO A 46 -7.54 5.20 -4.11
N ALA A 47 -6.40 4.54 -4.28
CA ALA A 47 -6.18 3.21 -3.74
C ALA A 47 -6.10 3.21 -2.21
N VAL A 48 -5.59 4.30 -1.62
CA VAL A 48 -5.55 4.49 -0.16
C VAL A 48 -6.94 4.77 0.40
N LYS A 49 -7.73 5.59 -0.30
CA LYS A 49 -9.13 5.88 0.07
C LYS A 49 -10.01 4.63 0.00
N GLU A 50 -9.85 3.81 -1.03
CA GLU A 50 -10.63 2.59 -1.22
C GLU A 50 -10.42 1.58 -0.08
N ILE A 51 -9.18 1.46 0.41
CA ILE A 51 -8.86 0.57 1.54
C ILE A 51 -9.08 1.22 2.92
N GLY A 52 -9.39 2.51 2.97
CA GLY A 52 -9.57 3.26 4.22
C GLY A 52 -8.28 3.56 4.99
N GLY A 53 -7.14 3.65 4.30
CA GLY A 53 -5.84 3.93 4.92
C GLY A 53 -5.74 5.36 5.43
N LYS A 54 -5.11 5.55 6.59
CA LYS A 54 -4.90 6.85 7.24
C LYS A 54 -3.42 7.24 7.23
N PRO A 55 -3.09 8.54 7.32
CA PRO A 55 -1.72 8.98 7.56
C PRO A 55 -1.12 8.26 8.78
N GLY A 56 0.06 7.65 8.61
CA GLY A 56 0.70 6.81 9.62
C GLY A 56 0.56 5.31 9.39
N ASP A 57 -0.33 4.88 8.49
CA ASP A 57 -0.47 3.46 8.17
C ASP A 57 0.61 3.00 7.17
N VAL A 58 0.93 1.70 7.23
CA VAL A 58 1.78 1.03 6.24
C VAL A 58 0.91 0.14 5.36
N ILE A 59 0.97 0.36 4.06
CA ILE A 59 0.23 -0.43 3.07
C ILE A 59 1.17 -1.44 2.45
N LYS A 60 0.73 -2.70 2.41
CA LYS A 60 1.35 -3.76 1.63
C LYS A 60 0.69 -3.86 0.28
N ILE A 61 1.52 -3.78 -0.74
CA ILE A 61 1.12 -3.87 -2.14
C ILE A 61 1.66 -5.18 -2.68
N THR A 62 0.76 -6.08 -3.08
CA THR A 62 1.11 -7.34 -3.72
C THR A 62 0.78 -7.24 -5.21
N ARG A 63 1.82 -7.21 -6.05
CA ARG A 63 1.70 -7.15 -7.51
C ARG A 63 2.26 -8.40 -8.16
N ASN A 64 1.69 -8.80 -9.30
CA ASN A 64 2.28 -9.84 -10.13
C ASN A 64 3.51 -9.24 -10.84
N SER A 65 4.65 -9.92 -10.72
CA SER A 65 5.89 -9.54 -11.38
C SER A 65 6.20 -10.56 -12.47
N PRO A 66 6.49 -10.16 -13.72
CA PRO A 66 6.84 -11.09 -14.79
C PRO A 66 8.14 -11.85 -14.51
N THR A 67 9.04 -11.28 -13.69
CA THR A 67 10.33 -11.91 -13.35
C THR A 67 10.27 -12.73 -12.06
N ALA A 68 9.58 -12.22 -11.04
CA ALA A 68 9.58 -12.81 -9.69
C ALA A 68 8.27 -13.53 -9.34
N GLY A 69 7.31 -13.59 -10.26
CA GLY A 69 5.95 -14.10 -10.02
C GLY A 69 5.11 -13.14 -9.18
N LYS A 70 5.47 -12.94 -7.91
CA LYS A 70 4.79 -12.02 -6.99
C LYS A 70 5.81 -11.11 -6.30
N ALA A 71 5.61 -9.81 -6.38
CA ALA A 71 6.40 -8.81 -5.67
C ALA A 71 5.56 -8.14 -4.58
N VAL A 72 6.11 -8.09 -3.37
CA VAL A 72 5.52 -7.43 -2.21
C VAL A 72 6.31 -6.15 -1.94
N VAL A 73 5.62 -5.02 -1.89
CA VAL A 73 6.20 -3.70 -1.60
C VAL A 73 5.42 -3.07 -0.46
N TYR A 74 6.11 -2.37 0.43
CA TYR A 74 5.50 -1.64 1.55
C TYR A 74 5.59 -0.14 1.28
N ARG A 75 4.51 0.59 1.53
CA ARG A 75 4.45 2.05 1.42
C ARG A 75 3.92 2.69 2.69
N TYR A 76 4.42 3.86 3.03
CA TYR A 76 3.97 4.62 4.19
C TYR A 76 3.01 5.74 3.78
N VAL A 77 1.84 5.78 4.43
CA VAL A 77 0.81 6.78 4.13
C VAL A 77 1.17 8.09 4.81
N ILE A 78 1.29 9.14 4.01
CA ILE A 78 1.48 10.53 4.47
C ILE A 78 0.23 11.34 4.20
N GLU A 79 0.06 12.42 4.96
CA GLU A 79 -0.95 13.43 4.66
C GLU A 79 -0.63 14.12 3.32
N GLY A 80 -1.64 14.33 2.49
CA GLY A 80 -1.51 15.09 1.24
C GLY A 80 -2.73 15.03 0.37
#